data_AF-X0TXK3-F1
#
_entry.id   AF-X0TXK3-F1
#
_cell.length_a   1.000
_cell.length_b   1.000
_cell.length_c   1.000
_cell.angle_alpha   90.00
_cell.angle_beta   90.00
_cell.angle_gamma   90.00
#
_symmetry.space_group_name_H-M   'P 1'
#
loop_
_entity.id
_entity.type
_entity.pdbx_description
1 polymer ?
#
loop_
_entity_poly.entity_id
_entity_poly.type
_entity_poly.pdbx_seq_one_letter_code
_entity_poly.pdbx_strand_id
1 'polypeptide(L)'
;GSAPEHVLVNFPVPNPYDGPLSGLVPSGFLIGPNPGYVWTRFSITEQAVSLPWTGEGSFEDGESEDYLLEVKDCTVYYRDVDGDGYGDPSDSVEACSAPIGYVLTNTDCDDSDPDVNPGEAEITCNDTDDDCNPATLDKPDGDGDGSDVCEDCDDGDSSNFPGNFEICDGQDNDCDTAVDEDVTITFYRDVDGDGYGDAGDTVEACSVPAGYVGNDTDCDDGDPDVNPGATEVYNGIDDDCDGMVDEGGLLSDCEDFESGYTLGAELRTHADWFYESR
;
A
#
# COMPACT_ATOMS: atom_id res chain seq x y z
N GLY A 1 -29.09 37.66 -26.54
CA GLY A 1 -30.44 38.22 -26.36
C GLY A 1 -31.12 37.36 -25.35
N SER A 2 -31.53 37.93 -24.21
CA SER A 2 -32.24 37.21 -23.16
C SER A 2 -33.59 36.74 -23.68
N ALA A 3 -33.89 35.45 -23.53
CA ALA A 3 -35.23 34.95 -23.76
C ALA A 3 -36.17 35.47 -22.65
N PRO A 4 -37.43 35.79 -22.95
CA PRO A 4 -38.39 36.21 -21.93
C PRO A 4 -38.72 35.05 -20.98
N GLU A 5 -38.73 35.34 -19.68
CA GLU A 5 -38.92 34.43 -18.55
C GLU A 5 -40.38 34.40 -18.06
N HIS A 6 -40.96 33.21 -17.89
CA HIS A 6 -42.42 33.00 -17.78
C HIS A 6 -42.71 31.68 -17.05
N VAL A 7 -43.23 31.64 -15.80
CA VAL A 7 -43.40 30.38 -14.98
C VAL A 7 -44.72 30.23 -14.17
N LEU A 8 -45.28 29.01 -14.02
CA LEU A 8 -46.39 28.61 -13.10
C LEU A 8 -46.35 27.10 -12.68
N VAL A 9 -46.19 26.72 -11.39
CA VAL A 9 -46.33 25.28 -10.98
C VAL A 9 -47.00 25.08 -9.60
N ASN A 10 -47.83 24.02 -9.47
CA ASN A 10 -48.65 23.55 -8.31
C ASN A 10 -49.91 24.37 -7.94
N PHE A 11 -50.81 24.60 -8.90
CA PHE A 11 -52.14 25.20 -8.70
C PHE A 11 -53.19 24.18 -8.19
N PRO A 12 -53.61 24.19 -6.91
CA PRO A 12 -54.62 23.28 -6.38
C PRO A 12 -56.01 23.93 -6.46
N VAL A 13 -56.98 23.24 -7.06
CA VAL A 13 -58.36 23.73 -7.17
C VAL A 13 -59.12 23.46 -5.85
N PRO A 14 -59.69 24.47 -5.18
CA PRO A 14 -60.38 24.30 -3.91
C PRO A 14 -61.61 23.38 -3.99
N ASN A 15 -61.92 22.69 -2.89
CA ASN A 15 -63.13 21.89 -2.74
C ASN A 15 -64.00 22.43 -1.58
N PRO A 16 -65.29 22.77 -1.77
CA PRO A 16 -66.00 22.80 -3.04
C PRO A 16 -65.74 24.11 -3.80
N TYR A 17 -65.63 24.04 -5.12
CA TYR A 17 -65.54 25.19 -6.01
C TYR A 17 -66.66 25.10 -7.06
N ASP A 18 -67.35 26.21 -7.30
CA ASP A 18 -68.50 26.31 -8.23
C ASP A 18 -68.48 27.64 -9.01
N GLY A 19 -67.30 27.96 -9.60
CA GLY A 19 -67.04 29.18 -10.39
C GLY A 19 -66.25 28.89 -11.69
N PRO A 20 -66.00 29.89 -12.56
CA PRO A 20 -65.30 29.64 -13.82
C PRO A 20 -63.81 29.38 -13.61
N LEU A 21 -63.33 28.17 -13.90
CA LEU A 21 -61.89 27.88 -13.94
C LEU A 21 -61.18 28.69 -15.02
N SER A 22 -61.85 29.29 -16.00
CA SER A 22 -61.31 29.96 -17.20
C SER A 22 -60.59 31.32 -16.99
N GLY A 23 -60.28 31.72 -15.76
CA GLY A 23 -59.07 32.50 -15.45
C GLY A 23 -57.79 31.62 -15.48
N LEU A 24 -57.97 30.32 -15.68
CA LEU A 24 -57.03 29.21 -15.82
C LEU A 24 -57.59 28.45 -17.05
N VAL A 25 -57.03 28.49 -18.25
CA VAL A 25 -55.69 28.13 -18.71
C VAL A 25 -55.57 28.68 -20.17
N PRO A 26 -54.38 28.71 -20.81
CA PRO A 26 -54.24 27.62 -21.76
C PRO A 26 -52.90 26.89 -21.76
N SER A 27 -53.02 25.64 -22.18
CA SER A 27 -51.99 24.68 -22.48
C SER A 27 -50.86 25.27 -23.33
N GLY A 28 -49.63 25.11 -22.86
CA GLY A 28 -48.42 25.43 -23.62
C GLY A 28 -47.59 26.59 -23.09
N PHE A 29 -47.72 26.95 -21.81
CA PHE A 29 -46.78 27.89 -21.19
C PHE A 29 -45.55 27.13 -20.69
N LEU A 30 -44.45 27.21 -21.46
CA LEU A 30 -43.18 26.62 -21.08
C LEU A 30 -42.40 27.57 -20.20
N ILE A 31 -42.23 27.05 -19.01
CA ILE A 31 -41.53 27.57 -17.85
C ILE A 31 -40.06 27.37 -18.13
N GLY A 32 -39.33 28.47 -18.32
CA GLY A 32 -37.88 28.39 -18.46
C GLY A 32 -37.29 27.67 -17.23
N PRO A 33 -36.25 26.84 -17.39
CA PRO A 33 -35.70 26.00 -16.32
C PRO A 33 -34.99 26.80 -15.21
N ASN A 34 -35.08 28.13 -15.20
CA ASN A 34 -34.24 28.97 -14.35
C ASN A 34 -35.02 29.43 -13.11
N PRO A 35 -34.47 29.25 -11.90
CA PRO A 35 -35.02 29.86 -10.69
C PRO A 35 -35.08 31.38 -10.81
N GLY A 36 -36.05 32.00 -10.13
CA GLY A 36 -36.22 33.45 -10.16
C GLY A 36 -37.63 33.89 -9.81
N TYR A 37 -37.96 35.14 -10.17
CA TYR A 37 -39.31 35.66 -10.00
C TYR A 37 -39.96 35.90 -11.37
N VAL A 38 -41.23 35.55 -11.48
CA VAL A 38 -42.01 35.79 -12.69
C VAL A 38 -43.25 36.60 -12.37
N TRP A 39 -43.56 37.56 -13.24
CA TRP A 39 -44.83 38.28 -13.19
C TRP A 39 -45.91 37.46 -13.89
N THR A 40 -47.02 37.25 -13.22
CA THR A 40 -48.22 36.63 -13.79
C THR A 40 -49.41 37.55 -13.57
N ARG A 41 -50.31 37.65 -14.55
CA ARG A 41 -51.56 38.40 -14.44
C ARG A 41 -52.72 37.41 -14.44
N PHE A 42 -53.57 37.48 -13.43
CA PHE A 42 -54.84 36.76 -13.42
C PHE A 42 -55.99 37.74 -13.61
N SER A 43 -57.02 37.33 -14.35
CA SER A 43 -58.26 38.08 -14.50
C SER A 43 -59.41 37.30 -13.88
N ILE A 44 -60.11 37.93 -12.95
CA ILE A 44 -61.32 37.40 -12.32
C ILE A 44 -62.51 38.08 -12.97
N THR A 45 -63.38 37.32 -13.64
CA THR A 45 -64.55 37.85 -14.35
C THR A 45 -65.70 36.85 -14.29
N GLU A 46 -66.94 37.34 -14.10
CA GLU A 46 -68.16 36.53 -14.19
C GLU A 46 -68.54 36.18 -15.64
N GLN A 47 -67.93 36.84 -16.62
CA GLN A 47 -68.12 36.57 -18.04
C GLN A 47 -66.92 35.84 -18.64
N ALA A 48 -67.20 34.84 -19.49
CA ALA A 48 -66.17 34.07 -20.18
C ALA A 48 -65.30 34.96 -21.08
N VAL A 49 -63.99 34.83 -20.95
CA VAL A 49 -63.03 35.55 -21.80
C VAL A 49 -62.98 34.90 -23.18
N SER A 50 -63.09 35.69 -24.25
CA SER A 50 -63.00 35.18 -25.63
C SER A 50 -61.58 34.75 -25.97
N LEU A 51 -61.40 33.53 -26.50
CA LEU A 51 -60.11 33.04 -27.00
C LEU A 51 -59.92 33.36 -28.50
N PRO A 52 -58.71 33.73 -28.95
CA PRO A 52 -57.50 34.02 -28.16
C PRO A 52 -57.55 35.41 -27.51
N TRP A 53 -57.10 35.51 -26.25
CA TRP A 53 -57.09 36.77 -25.50
C TRP A 53 -55.66 37.29 -25.31
N THR A 54 -55.48 38.60 -25.48
CA THR A 54 -54.16 39.27 -25.51
C THR A 54 -53.81 40.01 -24.22
N GLY A 55 -54.60 39.87 -23.15
CA GLY A 55 -54.37 40.57 -21.89
C GLY A 55 -55.01 41.96 -21.79
N GLU A 56 -55.73 42.42 -22.82
CA GLU A 56 -56.40 43.73 -22.87
C GLU A 56 -57.93 43.60 -22.72
N GLY A 57 -58.56 44.54 -22.01
CA GLY A 57 -60.03 44.63 -21.84
C GLY A 57 -60.45 45.27 -20.50
N SER A 58 -61.63 45.88 -20.46
CA SER A 58 -62.30 46.32 -19.23
C SER A 58 -63.56 45.48 -19.03
N PHE A 59 -63.71 44.84 -17.88
CA PHE A 59 -64.87 44.02 -17.54
C PHE A 59 -65.75 44.84 -16.58
N GLU A 60 -67.07 44.89 -16.81
CA GLU A 60 -67.96 45.69 -15.94
C GLU A 60 -68.00 45.17 -14.49
N ASP A 61 -67.68 43.89 -14.29
CA ASP A 61 -67.65 43.22 -12.98
C ASP A 61 -66.41 42.30 -12.81
N GLY A 62 -65.25 42.71 -13.34
CA GLY A 62 -64.02 41.92 -13.22
C GLY A 62 -62.79 42.75 -12.86
N GLU A 63 -61.89 42.17 -12.07
CA GLU A 63 -60.60 42.76 -11.69
C GLU A 63 -59.45 41.94 -12.30
N SER A 64 -58.33 42.63 -12.59
CA SER A 64 -57.09 42.01 -13.03
C SER A 64 -55.99 42.40 -12.06
N GLU A 65 -55.31 41.41 -11.47
CA GLU A 65 -54.15 41.63 -10.60
C GLU A 65 -52.88 40.99 -11.14
N ASP A 66 -51.76 41.68 -10.92
CA ASP A 66 -50.42 41.19 -11.18
C ASP A 66 -49.82 40.59 -9.91
N TYR A 67 -49.28 39.38 -10.00
CA TYR A 67 -48.58 38.69 -8.92
C TYR A 67 -47.13 38.43 -9.32
N LEU A 68 -46.22 38.62 -8.37
CA LEU A 68 -44.84 38.18 -8.48
C LEU A 68 -44.72 36.78 -7.85
N LEU A 69 -44.50 35.76 -8.66
CA LEU A 69 -44.32 34.38 -8.20
C LEU A 69 -42.84 34.04 -8.11
N GLU A 70 -42.42 33.42 -7.01
CA GLU A 70 -41.09 32.87 -6.84
C GLU A 70 -41.04 31.43 -7.36
N VAL A 71 -40.16 31.19 -8.32
CA VAL A 71 -39.81 29.88 -8.85
C VAL A 71 -38.57 29.44 -8.12
N LYS A 72 -38.73 28.49 -7.20
CA LYS A 72 -37.60 27.91 -6.49
C LYS A 72 -37.05 26.75 -7.29
N ASP A 73 -35.73 26.71 -7.37
CA ASP A 73 -35.02 25.48 -7.69
C ASP A 73 -34.98 24.66 -6.41
N CYS A 74 -35.64 23.51 -6.43
CA CYS A 74 -35.64 22.61 -5.29
C CYS A 74 -34.53 21.60 -5.54
N THR A 75 -33.71 21.35 -4.53
CA THR A 75 -32.60 20.41 -4.61
C THR A 75 -32.90 19.24 -3.70
N VAL A 76 -32.18 18.15 -3.94
CA VAL A 76 -32.16 17.01 -3.03
C VAL A 76 -31.26 17.38 -1.84
N TYR A 77 -31.77 17.15 -0.64
CA TYR A 77 -31.02 17.18 0.60
C TYR A 77 -30.97 15.77 1.20
N TYR A 78 -29.90 15.47 1.92
CA TYR A 78 -29.63 14.17 2.51
C TYR A 78 -29.63 14.31 4.02
N ARG A 79 -30.15 13.32 4.72
CA ARG A 79 -30.25 13.37 6.17
C ARG A 79 -28.86 13.31 6.79
N ASP A 80 -28.68 14.08 7.85
CA ASP A 80 -27.44 14.20 8.63
C ASP A 80 -27.84 13.94 10.09
N VAL A 81 -27.65 12.71 10.54
CA VAL A 81 -28.15 12.20 11.83
C VAL A 81 -27.17 12.46 12.96
N ASP A 82 -25.87 12.34 12.72
CA ASP A 82 -24.83 12.56 13.72
C ASP A 82 -24.32 14.01 13.79
N GLY A 83 -24.60 14.82 12.76
CA GLY A 83 -24.34 16.25 12.74
C GLY A 83 -22.93 16.64 12.29
N ASP A 84 -22.25 15.78 11.54
CA ASP A 84 -20.89 16.02 11.03
C ASP A 84 -20.86 16.91 9.76
N GLY A 85 -22.01 17.09 9.11
CA GLY A 85 -22.18 17.90 7.89
C GLY A 85 -22.08 17.12 6.57
N TYR A 86 -21.95 15.79 6.62
CA TYR A 86 -22.19 14.85 5.54
C TYR A 86 -23.57 14.21 5.73
N GLY A 87 -24.05 13.51 4.71
CA GLY A 87 -25.40 12.96 4.81
C GLY A 87 -25.55 11.67 4.02
N ASP A 88 -26.49 10.85 4.46
CA ASP A 88 -26.72 9.51 3.93
C ASP A 88 -27.26 9.56 2.49
N PRO A 89 -26.54 9.03 1.48
CA PRO A 89 -27.04 8.95 0.09
C PRO A 89 -28.35 8.16 -0.07
N SER A 90 -28.71 7.33 0.93
CA SER A 90 -29.90 6.49 0.98
C SER A 90 -31.13 7.16 1.61
N ASP A 91 -30.94 8.19 2.45
CA ASP A 91 -32.02 8.96 3.10
C ASP A 91 -32.03 10.41 2.57
N SER A 92 -32.85 10.66 1.56
CA SER A 92 -32.93 11.96 0.89
C SER A 92 -34.34 12.49 0.70
N VAL A 93 -34.45 13.82 0.63
CA VAL A 93 -35.70 14.55 0.41
C VAL A 93 -35.48 15.72 -0.55
N GLU A 94 -36.38 15.87 -1.52
CA GLU A 94 -36.42 17.05 -2.38
C GLU A 94 -37.11 18.21 -1.65
N ALA A 95 -36.40 19.32 -1.46
CA ALA A 95 -36.93 20.50 -0.80
C ALA A 95 -36.41 21.79 -1.43
N CYS A 96 -37.17 22.88 -1.27
CA CYS A 96 -36.81 24.20 -1.82
C CYS A 96 -36.07 25.08 -0.78
N SER A 97 -35.76 24.50 0.37
CA SER A 97 -34.90 25.01 1.44
C SER A 97 -34.52 23.83 2.34
N ALA A 98 -33.30 23.83 2.89
CA ALA A 98 -32.80 22.76 3.75
C ALA A 98 -33.75 22.48 4.93
N PRO A 99 -34.29 21.25 5.06
CA PRO A 99 -34.94 20.81 6.29
C PRO A 99 -33.94 20.77 7.46
N ILE A 100 -34.44 20.79 8.69
CA ILE A 100 -33.58 20.63 9.88
C ILE A 100 -33.05 19.19 9.91
N GLY A 101 -31.74 19.02 10.11
CA GLY A 101 -31.07 17.71 10.13
C GLY A 101 -30.85 17.13 8.73
N TYR A 102 -30.72 18.00 7.72
CA TYR A 102 -30.46 17.61 6.34
C TYR A 102 -29.41 18.56 5.72
N VAL A 103 -28.50 18.01 4.93
CA VAL A 103 -27.38 18.68 4.24
C VAL A 103 -27.42 18.46 2.73
N LEU A 104 -26.52 19.10 1.99
CA LEU A 104 -26.44 18.98 0.51
C LEU A 104 -25.48 17.88 0.05
N THR A 105 -24.52 17.53 0.91
CA THR A 105 -23.57 16.43 0.76
C THR A 105 -24.30 15.10 0.89
N ASN A 106 -23.78 14.06 0.25
CA ASN A 106 -24.42 12.74 0.16
C ASN A 106 -23.40 11.61 0.19
N THR A 107 -22.28 11.86 0.86
CA THR A 107 -21.06 11.08 0.77
C THR A 107 -20.71 10.41 2.08
N ASP A 108 -21.64 10.43 3.04
CA ASP A 108 -21.51 9.75 4.30
C ASP A 108 -21.75 8.24 4.11
N CYS A 109 -20.85 7.42 4.64
CA CYS A 109 -20.92 5.97 4.60
C CYS A 109 -21.45 5.37 5.92
N ASP A 110 -21.44 6.11 7.03
CA ASP A 110 -22.07 5.77 8.30
C ASP A 110 -22.65 7.01 8.99
N ASP A 111 -23.88 7.39 8.59
CA ASP A 111 -24.69 8.50 9.15
C ASP A 111 -25.19 8.19 10.58
N SER A 112 -24.41 7.48 11.36
CA SER A 112 -24.62 7.28 12.79
C SER A 112 -23.37 7.53 13.63
N ASP A 113 -22.23 7.77 12.98
CA ASP A 113 -20.93 8.02 13.59
C ASP A 113 -20.27 9.28 13.01
N PRO A 114 -20.19 10.38 13.78
CA PRO A 114 -19.66 11.65 13.27
C PRO A 114 -18.15 11.62 13.00
N ASP A 115 -17.45 10.53 13.38
CA ASP A 115 -16.03 10.33 13.09
C ASP A 115 -15.81 9.47 11.81
N VAL A 116 -16.87 9.12 11.06
CA VAL A 116 -16.82 8.34 9.82
C VAL A 116 -17.40 9.14 8.65
N ASN A 117 -16.54 9.87 7.94
CA ASN A 117 -16.96 10.73 6.82
C ASN A 117 -15.80 11.16 5.91
N PRO A 118 -16.08 11.66 4.68
CA PRO A 118 -15.03 12.08 3.73
C PRO A 118 -14.13 13.24 4.16
N GLY A 119 -14.43 13.89 5.28
CA GLY A 119 -13.58 14.92 5.87
C GLY A 119 -12.52 14.37 6.82
N GLU A 120 -12.69 13.14 7.28
CA GLU A 120 -11.77 12.47 8.19
C GLU A 120 -10.60 11.84 7.43
N ALA A 121 -9.59 11.40 8.19
CA ALA A 121 -8.47 10.65 7.66
C ALA A 121 -8.65 9.18 8.02
N GLU A 122 -8.35 8.29 7.09
CA GLU A 122 -8.38 6.85 7.32
C GLU A 122 -7.52 6.45 8.53
N ILE A 123 -8.12 5.78 9.51
CA ILE A 123 -7.45 5.24 10.69
C ILE A 123 -7.25 3.75 10.46
N THR A 124 -6.07 3.40 9.97
CA THR A 124 -5.70 2.00 9.71
C THR A 124 -5.85 1.11 10.96
N CYS A 125 -6.27 -0.12 10.73
CA CYS A 125 -6.41 -1.19 11.71
C CYS A 125 -7.58 -1.02 12.69
N ASN A 126 -8.68 -0.39 12.25
CA ASN A 126 -9.91 -0.29 13.03
C ASN A 126 -11.12 -1.00 12.39
N ASP A 127 -10.91 -1.69 11.25
CA ASP A 127 -11.94 -2.39 10.47
C ASP A 127 -13.08 -1.47 9.95
N THR A 128 -12.83 -0.17 9.85
CA THR A 128 -13.79 0.87 9.43
C THR A 128 -13.20 1.68 8.26
N ASP A 129 -14.04 2.08 7.31
CA ASP A 129 -13.68 3.00 6.22
C ASP A 129 -13.99 4.43 6.72
N ASP A 130 -13.06 5.02 7.48
CA ASP A 130 -13.30 6.26 8.23
C ASP A 130 -13.45 7.47 7.30
N ASP A 131 -12.75 7.46 6.15
CA ASP A 131 -12.81 8.56 5.19
C ASP A 131 -13.81 8.31 4.03
N CYS A 132 -14.63 7.27 4.14
CA CYS A 132 -15.62 6.85 3.14
C CYS A 132 -15.07 6.78 1.71
N ASN A 133 -13.79 6.45 1.57
CA ASN A 133 -13.10 6.37 0.29
C ASN A 133 -12.54 4.96 0.10
N PRO A 134 -13.13 4.14 -0.79
CA PRO A 134 -12.72 2.74 -0.96
C PRO A 134 -11.32 2.56 -1.58
N ALA A 135 -10.62 3.65 -1.92
CA ALA A 135 -9.24 3.62 -2.39
C ALA A 135 -8.22 3.77 -1.25
N THR A 136 -8.64 4.31 -0.10
CA THR A 136 -7.88 4.31 1.17
C THR A 136 -8.32 3.07 1.92
N LEU A 137 -7.47 2.05 1.92
CA LEU A 137 -7.78 0.79 2.61
C LEU A 137 -7.46 0.95 4.10
N ASP A 138 -8.31 0.41 4.97
CA ASP A 138 -8.03 0.24 6.40
C ASP A 138 -6.76 -0.61 6.65
N LYS A 139 -6.54 -1.62 5.80
CA LYS A 139 -5.42 -2.56 5.87
C LYS A 139 -4.67 -2.62 4.54
N PRO A 140 -3.89 -1.58 4.20
CA PRO A 140 -3.03 -1.61 3.04
C PRO A 140 -1.89 -2.62 3.25
N ASP A 141 -1.45 -3.21 2.14
CA ASP A 141 -0.24 -4.04 2.04
C ASP A 141 0.79 -3.19 1.28
N GLY A 142 1.77 -2.66 2.03
CA GLY A 142 2.69 -1.63 1.58
C GLY A 142 3.74 -2.12 0.58
N ASP A 143 4.21 -3.34 0.76
CA ASP A 143 5.29 -3.93 -0.05
C ASP A 143 4.86 -5.09 -0.96
N GLY A 144 3.64 -5.61 -0.79
CA GLY A 144 3.01 -6.59 -1.65
C GLY A 144 3.34 -8.05 -1.32
N ASP A 145 3.76 -8.38 -0.09
CA ASP A 145 4.00 -9.76 0.33
C ASP A 145 2.74 -10.53 0.78
N GLY A 146 1.64 -9.80 0.96
CA GLY A 146 0.34 -10.35 1.34
C GLY A 146 0.06 -10.35 2.85
N SER A 147 0.95 -9.79 3.66
CA SER A 147 0.62 -9.25 4.99
C SER A 147 0.12 -7.81 4.83
N ASP A 148 -0.67 -7.35 5.80
CA ASP A 148 -1.12 -5.96 5.84
C ASP A 148 -0.42 -5.22 6.99
N VAL A 149 -0.41 -3.89 6.92
CA VAL A 149 0.24 -3.02 7.91
C VAL A 149 -0.13 -3.28 9.38
N CYS A 150 -1.22 -4.01 9.64
CA CYS A 150 -1.67 -4.34 10.99
C CYS A 150 -1.06 -5.64 11.54
N GLU A 151 -0.67 -6.55 10.66
CA GLU A 151 -0.04 -7.83 11.00
C GLU A 151 1.46 -7.85 10.69
N ASP A 152 1.89 -7.01 9.74
CA ASP A 152 3.25 -6.86 9.26
C ASP A 152 4.14 -6.08 10.26
N CYS A 153 5.33 -6.61 10.56
CA CYS A 153 6.29 -5.98 11.44
C CYS A 153 7.17 -4.92 10.73
N ASP A 154 7.29 -4.97 9.40
CA ASP A 154 7.89 -3.95 8.55
C ASP A 154 7.24 -3.90 7.16
N ASP A 155 6.08 -3.24 7.05
CA ASP A 155 5.25 -3.04 5.82
C ASP A 155 5.98 -2.30 4.66
N GLY A 156 7.29 -2.06 4.78
CA GLY A 156 8.16 -1.55 3.73
C GLY A 156 9.17 -2.58 3.19
N ASP A 157 9.22 -3.79 3.75
CA ASP A 157 10.14 -4.87 3.37
C ASP A 157 9.42 -6.23 3.32
N SER A 158 9.09 -6.64 2.09
CA SER A 158 8.45 -7.93 1.74
C SER A 158 9.19 -9.22 2.19
N SER A 159 10.31 -9.08 2.91
CA SER A 159 11.03 -10.16 3.56
C SER A 159 10.64 -10.32 5.03
N ASN A 160 9.84 -9.41 5.59
CA ASN A 160 9.53 -9.32 7.01
C ASN A 160 8.03 -9.43 7.23
N PHE A 161 7.49 -10.65 7.24
CA PHE A 161 6.06 -10.89 7.41
C PHE A 161 5.75 -12.13 8.24
N PRO A 162 4.55 -12.18 8.88
CA PRO A 162 4.14 -13.30 9.72
C PRO A 162 4.37 -14.69 9.10
N GLY A 163 5.25 -15.46 9.71
CA GLY A 163 5.54 -16.85 9.35
C GLY A 163 6.43 -17.02 8.11
N ASN A 164 7.19 -16.00 7.72
CA ASN A 164 8.31 -16.17 6.79
C ASN A 164 9.44 -17.06 7.42
N PHE A 165 10.51 -17.31 6.68
CA PHE A 165 11.70 -17.98 7.23
C PHE A 165 12.76 -16.97 7.65
N GLU A 166 13.26 -17.12 8.88
CA GLU A 166 14.41 -16.38 9.39
C GLU A 166 15.69 -16.58 8.56
N ILE A 167 16.42 -15.49 8.34
CA ILE A 167 17.78 -15.47 7.81
C ILE A 167 18.66 -14.61 8.72
N CYS A 168 19.96 -14.91 8.82
CA CYS A 168 20.89 -14.11 9.64
C CYS A 168 21.18 -12.74 9.02
N ASP A 169 20.20 -11.84 8.97
CA ASP A 169 20.31 -10.46 8.49
C ASP A 169 20.06 -9.41 9.60
N GLY A 170 19.69 -9.86 10.80
CA GLY A 170 19.42 -9.02 11.96
C GLY A 170 18.02 -8.39 11.95
N GLN A 171 17.13 -8.88 11.09
CA GLN A 171 15.72 -8.51 11.02
C GLN A 171 14.86 -9.63 11.62
N ASP A 172 13.63 -9.29 11.99
CA ASP A 172 12.60 -10.25 12.40
C ASP A 172 11.82 -10.57 11.12
N ASN A 173 12.23 -11.62 10.39
CA ASN A 173 11.66 -11.91 9.08
C ASN A 173 10.28 -12.57 9.21
N ASP A 174 10.01 -13.29 10.29
CA ASP A 174 8.77 -14.02 10.52
C ASP A 174 7.76 -13.32 11.45
N CYS A 175 8.12 -12.12 11.93
CA CYS A 175 7.34 -11.25 12.79
C CYS A 175 6.90 -11.89 14.13
N ASP A 176 7.68 -12.81 14.69
CA ASP A 176 7.40 -13.44 15.98
C ASP A 176 7.99 -12.71 17.19
N THR A 177 8.70 -11.60 16.96
CA THR A 177 9.43 -10.74 17.93
C THR A 177 10.81 -11.24 18.37
N ALA A 178 11.20 -12.45 17.98
CA ALA A 178 12.58 -12.86 18.01
C ALA A 178 13.29 -12.40 16.71
N VAL A 179 14.61 -12.45 16.72
CA VAL A 179 15.44 -11.97 15.60
C VAL A 179 16.47 -13.05 15.35
N ASP A 180 16.55 -13.52 14.11
CA ASP A 180 17.45 -14.57 13.66
C ASP A 180 17.36 -15.87 14.49
N GLU A 181 16.18 -16.23 15.01
CA GLU A 181 15.95 -17.51 15.67
C GLU A 181 15.82 -18.67 14.68
N ASP A 182 16.08 -19.89 15.17
CA ASP A 182 16.01 -21.12 14.37
C ASP A 182 16.87 -21.13 13.07
N VAL A 183 17.70 -20.11 12.86
CA VAL A 183 18.73 -20.01 11.83
C VAL A 183 20.12 -19.96 12.48
N THR A 184 21.01 -20.82 12.00
CA THR A 184 22.40 -20.86 12.48
C THR A 184 23.36 -21.16 11.35
N ILE A 185 24.44 -20.40 11.29
CA ILE A 185 25.59 -20.66 10.43
C ILE A 185 26.63 -21.40 11.29
N THR A 186 27.23 -22.45 10.73
CA THR A 186 28.35 -23.15 11.38
C THR A 186 29.64 -22.37 11.15
N PHE A 187 30.34 -22.04 12.23
CA PHE A 187 31.68 -21.48 12.23
C PHE A 187 32.67 -22.47 12.85
N TYR A 188 33.94 -22.35 12.47
CA TYR A 188 35.01 -23.28 12.81
C TYR A 188 36.09 -22.53 13.60
N ARG A 189 36.60 -23.14 14.66
CA ARG A 189 37.54 -22.47 15.56
C ARG A 189 38.86 -22.23 14.85
N ASP A 190 39.46 -21.08 15.10
CA ASP A 190 40.77 -20.64 14.59
C ASP A 190 41.64 -20.37 15.83
N VAL A 191 42.42 -21.38 16.25
CA VAL A 191 43.17 -21.38 17.51
C VAL A 191 44.50 -20.64 17.39
N ASP A 192 45.16 -20.74 16.24
CA ASP A 192 46.46 -20.12 16.01
C ASP A 192 46.40 -18.73 15.35
N GLY A 193 45.24 -18.34 14.80
CA GLY A 193 44.94 -17.02 14.30
C GLY A 193 45.38 -16.76 12.86
N ASP A 194 45.49 -17.80 12.04
CA ASP A 194 45.91 -17.69 10.64
C ASP A 194 44.75 -17.41 9.65
N GLY A 195 43.50 -17.59 10.11
CA GLY A 195 42.28 -17.34 9.35
C GLY A 195 41.62 -18.58 8.73
N TYR A 196 42.15 -19.77 8.97
CA TYR A 196 41.56 -21.05 8.63
C TYR A 196 41.01 -21.73 9.89
N GLY A 197 40.05 -22.64 9.73
CA GLY A 197 39.34 -23.20 10.88
C GLY A 197 39.34 -24.73 10.92
N ASP A 198 39.30 -25.28 12.14
CA ASP A 198 39.22 -26.71 12.42
C ASP A 198 37.81 -27.26 12.17
N ALA A 199 37.67 -28.17 11.20
CA ALA A 199 36.42 -28.91 10.92
C ALA A 199 35.87 -29.70 12.12
N GLY A 200 36.70 -30.00 13.12
CA GLY A 200 36.38 -30.73 14.34
C GLY A 200 35.90 -29.88 15.51
N ASP A 201 36.11 -28.56 15.51
CA ASP A 201 35.72 -27.63 16.59
C ASP A 201 34.79 -26.55 16.05
N THR A 202 33.48 -26.78 16.18
CA THR A 202 32.45 -25.93 15.57
C THR A 202 31.54 -25.24 16.58
N VAL A 203 30.97 -24.12 16.14
CA VAL A 203 29.91 -23.39 16.85
C VAL A 203 28.84 -22.91 15.86
N GLU A 204 27.59 -22.92 16.30
CA GLU A 204 26.46 -22.38 15.54
C GLU A 204 26.14 -20.96 16.02
N ALA A 205 26.14 -19.99 15.11
CA ALA A 205 25.81 -18.58 15.38
C ALA A 205 25.35 -17.86 14.10
N CYS A 206 24.80 -16.65 14.22
CA CYS A 206 24.47 -15.81 13.05
C CYS A 206 25.57 -14.85 12.62
N SER A 207 26.51 -14.55 13.52
CA SER A 207 27.70 -13.77 13.20
C SER A 207 28.94 -14.51 13.69
N VAL A 208 30.05 -14.33 12.98
CA VAL A 208 31.34 -14.97 13.28
C VAL A 208 31.73 -14.70 14.74
N PRO A 209 31.75 -15.73 15.62
CA PRO A 209 32.18 -15.56 17.00
C PRO A 209 33.68 -15.24 17.09
N ALA A 210 34.11 -14.61 18.18
CA ALA A 210 35.52 -14.31 18.38
C ALA A 210 36.35 -15.62 18.46
N GLY A 211 37.40 -15.72 17.64
CA GLY A 211 38.25 -16.91 17.56
C GLY A 211 37.68 -18.03 16.67
N TYR A 212 36.75 -17.69 15.77
CA TYR A 212 36.19 -18.60 14.78
C TYR A 212 36.22 -17.95 13.39
N VAL A 213 36.16 -18.77 12.34
CA VAL A 213 36.09 -18.38 10.93
C VAL A 213 35.03 -19.19 10.18
N GLY A 214 34.68 -18.76 8.96
CA GLY A 214 33.61 -19.37 8.16
C GLY A 214 34.05 -20.53 7.25
N ASN A 215 35.30 -20.96 7.34
CA ASN A 215 35.87 -22.07 6.57
C ASN A 215 36.41 -23.16 7.51
N ASP A 216 36.49 -24.38 7.02
CA ASP A 216 36.84 -25.59 7.77
C ASP A 216 38.09 -26.28 7.21
N THR A 217 38.98 -25.50 6.58
CA THR A 217 40.03 -26.03 5.72
C THR A 217 41.40 -26.13 6.39
N ASP A 218 41.49 -25.92 7.69
CA ASP A 218 42.73 -26.06 8.44
C ASP A 218 43.04 -27.54 8.75
N CYS A 219 44.26 -27.98 8.45
CA CYS A 219 44.74 -29.32 8.74
C CYS A 219 45.55 -29.43 10.05
N ASP A 220 46.05 -28.31 10.60
CA ASP A 220 46.70 -28.23 11.93
C ASP A 220 46.46 -26.86 12.60
N ASP A 221 45.28 -26.69 13.20
CA ASP A 221 44.82 -25.50 13.96
C ASP A 221 45.69 -25.15 15.20
N GLY A 222 46.80 -25.84 15.40
CA GLY A 222 47.81 -25.52 16.41
C GLY A 222 49.02 -24.76 15.87
N ASP A 223 49.17 -24.64 14.55
CA ASP A 223 50.36 -24.10 13.88
C ASP A 223 50.00 -23.14 12.74
N PRO A 224 50.18 -21.81 12.91
CA PRO A 224 49.74 -20.81 11.93
C PRO A 224 50.54 -20.80 10.62
N ASP A 225 51.59 -21.63 10.53
CA ASP A 225 52.37 -21.84 9.32
C ASP A 225 51.85 -23.04 8.49
N VAL A 226 50.81 -23.76 8.94
CA VAL A 226 50.21 -24.95 8.30
C VAL A 226 48.75 -24.68 7.94
N ASN A 227 48.47 -24.27 6.70
CA ASN A 227 47.13 -23.94 6.22
C ASN A 227 47.05 -23.87 4.68
N PRO A 228 45.86 -23.85 4.07
CA PRO A 228 45.69 -23.76 2.61
C PRO A 228 46.34 -22.59 1.88
N GLY A 229 46.79 -21.57 2.61
CA GLY A 229 47.52 -20.42 2.08
C GLY A 229 49.04 -20.49 2.26
N ALA A 230 49.54 -21.48 2.99
CA ALA A 230 50.95 -21.65 3.29
C ALA A 230 51.76 -22.04 2.05
N THR A 231 53.08 -21.98 2.19
CA THR A 231 54.00 -22.44 1.16
C THR A 231 54.74 -23.63 1.70
N GLU A 232 54.68 -24.74 0.97
CA GLU A 232 55.43 -25.96 1.27
C GLU A 232 56.90 -25.72 1.59
N VAL A 233 57.32 -26.32 2.71
CA VAL A 233 58.70 -26.40 3.17
C VAL A 233 59.05 -27.87 3.36
N TYR A 234 60.30 -28.24 3.03
CA TYR A 234 60.75 -29.64 3.14
C TYR A 234 60.97 -30.06 4.61
N ASN A 235 59.90 -30.21 5.38
CA ASN A 235 59.88 -30.45 6.82
C ASN A 235 59.13 -31.76 7.19
N GLY A 236 58.52 -32.44 6.22
CA GLY A 236 57.73 -33.66 6.41
C GLY A 236 56.30 -33.42 6.90
N ILE A 237 55.81 -32.18 6.81
CA ILE A 237 54.44 -31.73 7.09
C ILE A 237 53.82 -31.35 5.74
N ASP A 238 52.50 -31.50 5.64
CA ASP A 238 51.68 -30.95 4.55
C ASP A 238 51.37 -29.51 4.98
N ASP A 239 52.21 -28.55 4.61
CA ASP A 239 52.10 -27.18 5.11
C ASP A 239 50.91 -26.49 4.45
N ASP A 240 50.60 -26.79 3.18
CA ASP A 240 49.51 -26.16 2.43
C ASP A 240 48.16 -26.91 2.45
N CYS A 241 48.06 -27.96 3.25
CA CYS A 241 46.86 -28.77 3.47
C CYS A 241 46.21 -29.30 2.17
N ASP A 242 46.98 -29.51 1.10
CA ASP A 242 46.45 -30.05 -0.17
C ASP A 242 46.36 -31.60 -0.18
N GLY A 243 46.90 -32.24 0.87
CA GLY A 243 46.92 -33.69 1.06
C GLY A 243 48.19 -34.36 0.50
N MET A 244 49.14 -33.60 -0.02
CA MET A 244 50.49 -34.03 -0.39
C MET A 244 51.47 -33.55 0.69
N VAL A 245 52.70 -34.07 0.68
CA VAL A 245 53.71 -33.69 1.68
C VAL A 245 54.97 -33.34 0.92
N ASP A 246 55.50 -32.15 1.21
CA ASP A 246 56.74 -31.62 0.67
C ASP A 246 56.77 -31.51 -0.88
N GLU A 247 55.64 -31.22 -1.52
CA GLU A 247 55.57 -30.96 -2.96
C GLU A 247 55.93 -29.51 -3.32
N GLY A 248 56.18 -29.24 -4.61
CA GLY A 248 56.46 -27.88 -5.08
C GLY A 248 57.79 -27.24 -4.65
N GLY A 249 58.50 -27.78 -3.66
CA GLY A 249 59.81 -27.32 -3.21
C GLY A 249 60.91 -27.41 -4.30
N LEU A 250 61.83 -26.45 -4.32
CA LEU A 250 63.04 -26.57 -5.14
C LEU A 250 63.89 -27.71 -4.56
N LEU A 251 64.38 -28.62 -5.41
CA LEU A 251 65.27 -29.73 -5.05
C LEU A 251 66.51 -29.35 -4.20
N SER A 252 66.85 -28.07 -4.09
CA SER A 252 67.89 -27.55 -3.19
C SER A 252 67.52 -27.60 -1.71
N ASP A 253 66.24 -27.67 -1.39
CA ASP A 253 65.73 -27.53 -0.02
C ASP A 253 65.56 -28.90 0.66
N CYS A 254 65.60 -29.99 -0.13
CA CYS A 254 65.54 -31.38 0.35
C CYS A 254 66.90 -31.95 0.83
N GLU A 255 68.00 -31.18 0.75
CA GLU A 255 69.36 -31.73 0.89
C GLU A 255 69.78 -32.14 2.33
N ASP A 256 68.93 -32.05 3.36
CA ASP A 256 69.36 -32.29 4.75
C ASP A 256 68.71 -33.47 5.51
N PHE A 257 67.97 -34.38 4.85
CA PHE A 257 67.51 -35.62 5.50
C PHE A 257 68.41 -36.86 5.28
N GLU A 258 69.43 -36.81 4.42
CA GLU A 258 70.47 -37.85 4.39
C GLU A 258 71.75 -37.41 5.09
N SER A 259 71.72 -37.41 6.42
CA SER A 259 72.94 -37.56 7.21
C SER A 259 73.55 -38.96 6.97
N GLY A 260 74.26 -39.14 5.86
CA GLY A 260 74.85 -40.46 5.58
C GLY A 260 75.83 -40.64 4.44
N TYR A 261 75.78 -39.89 3.33
CA TYR A 261 76.69 -40.15 2.20
C TYR A 261 77.35 -38.89 1.63
N THR A 262 78.63 -38.74 1.93
CA THR A 262 79.49 -37.71 1.34
C THR A 262 79.84 -38.03 -0.12
N LEU A 263 79.49 -37.08 -1.00
CA LEU A 263 80.20 -36.55 -2.17
C LEU A 263 80.83 -37.53 -3.18
N GLY A 264 80.22 -37.61 -4.36
CA GLY A 264 80.88 -38.00 -5.59
C GLY A 264 80.19 -37.35 -6.78
N ALA A 265 80.79 -36.28 -7.30
CA ALA A 265 80.33 -35.51 -8.46
C ALA A 265 79.77 -36.36 -9.60
N GLU A 266 78.61 -35.98 -10.13
CA GLU A 266 78.35 -35.83 -11.57
C GLU A 266 76.93 -35.29 -11.81
N LEU A 267 76.85 -34.12 -12.46
CA LEU A 267 75.69 -33.69 -13.21
C LEU A 267 75.24 -34.84 -14.13
N ARG A 268 74.06 -35.43 -13.89
CA ARG A 268 73.38 -36.25 -14.91
C ARG A 268 72.02 -35.66 -15.20
N THR A 269 71.96 -35.11 -16.40
CA THR A 269 70.75 -34.77 -17.14
C THR A 269 69.78 -35.94 -17.20
N HIS A 270 68.50 -35.62 -17.04
CA HIS A 270 67.32 -36.27 -17.58
C HIS A 270 67.59 -37.22 -18.78
N ALA A 271 67.22 -38.50 -18.62
CA ALA A 271 66.69 -39.45 -19.62
C ALA A 271 67.23 -40.90 -19.43
N ASP A 272 66.27 -41.84 -19.49
CA ASP A 272 66.37 -43.31 -19.48
C ASP A 272 66.78 -43.91 -18.13
N TRP A 273 66.12 -44.94 -17.59
CA TRP A 273 66.00 -46.30 -18.13
C TRP A 273 64.63 -46.97 -17.82
N PHE A 274 63.93 -47.38 -18.88
CA PHE A 274 63.03 -48.53 -18.88
C PHE A 274 63.85 -49.82 -19.05
N TYR A 275 63.34 -50.94 -18.50
CA TYR A 275 63.78 -52.34 -18.66
C TYR A 275 65.06 -52.75 -17.89
N GLU A 276 65.14 -53.83 -17.10
CA GLU A 276 64.37 -55.08 -17.02
C GLU A 276 64.86 -55.85 -15.76
N SER A 277 64.00 -56.56 -15.03
CA SER A 277 64.46 -57.66 -14.17
C SER A 277 63.57 -58.89 -14.34
N ARG A 278 64.22 -59.92 -14.88
CA ARG A 278 64.01 -61.37 -14.75
C ARG A 278 62.96 -61.86 -13.76
#